data_AF-A0A843SVA6-F1
#
_entry.id   AF-A0A843SVA6-F1
#
_cell.length_a   1.000
_cell.length_b   1.000
_cell.length_c   1.000
_cell.angle_alpha   90.00
_cell.angle_beta   90.00
_cell.angle_gamma   90.00
#
_symmetry.space_group_name_H-M   'P 1'
#
loop_
_entity.id
_entity.type
_entity.pdbx_description
1 polymer ?
#
loop_
_entity_poly.entity_id
_entity_poly.type
_entity_poly.pdbx_seq_one_letter_code
_entity_poly.pdbx_strand_id
1 'polypeptide(L)'
;MPENSASVDAANWSGEGEFTQTLLDHLRTLGTITFLRVEDAPASRSEADYNFISNEIYVSFAVTSRVERGKRFGLLPTSRTVHEKAMTMARLEEALSATEAIGVPDYSDAGMLQYLRAQRIVPPYQTRGYKLVELVRIYEAGAASRALETPG
;
A
#
# COMPACT_ATOMS: atom_id res chain seq x y z
N MET A 1 7.02 19.44 17.98
CA MET A 1 7.29 18.27 17.12
C MET A 1 6.40 18.43 15.90
N PRO A 2 6.89 18.50 14.65
CA PRO A 2 5.96 18.51 13.54
C PRO A 2 5.34 17.11 13.44
N GLU A 3 4.02 17.05 13.51
CA GLU A 3 3.22 15.88 13.17
C GLU A 3 3.41 15.62 11.67
N ASN A 4 4.43 14.84 11.31
CA ASN A 4 4.65 14.44 9.92
C ASN A 4 3.79 13.20 9.62
N SER A 5 2.47 13.34 9.78
CA SER A 5 1.51 12.31 9.37
C SER A 5 1.24 12.44 7.88
N ALA A 6 1.35 11.33 7.13
CA ALA A 6 0.98 11.30 5.72
C ALA A 6 -0.45 11.81 5.51
N SER A 7 -0.67 12.66 4.52
CA SER A 7 -2.03 13.06 4.13
C SER A 7 -2.74 11.89 3.45
N VAL A 8 -4.05 11.76 3.70
CA VAL A 8 -4.84 10.63 3.19
C VAL A 8 -6.02 11.13 2.37
N ASP A 9 -6.08 10.69 1.13
CA ASP A 9 -7.24 10.81 0.25
C ASP A 9 -8.05 9.51 0.30
N ALA A 10 -9.27 9.59 0.81
CA ALA A 10 -10.21 8.48 0.94
C ALA A 10 -11.54 8.75 0.21
N ALA A 11 -11.56 9.72 -0.73
CA ALA A 11 -12.80 10.16 -1.37
C ALA A 11 -13.54 9.05 -2.14
N ASN A 12 -12.80 8.04 -2.63
CA ASN A 12 -13.32 6.92 -3.43
C ASN A 12 -13.34 5.60 -2.64
N TRP A 13 -13.23 5.64 -1.32
CA TRP A 13 -13.29 4.45 -0.48
C TRP A 13 -14.58 4.44 0.33
N SER A 14 -15.29 3.32 0.26
CA SER A 14 -16.52 3.05 1.02
C SER A 14 -16.33 3.09 2.53
N GLY A 15 -15.10 2.96 3.01
CA GLY A 15 -14.78 2.72 4.42
C GLY A 15 -14.91 1.25 4.82
N GLU A 16 -15.12 0.35 3.87
CA GLU A 16 -15.20 -1.09 4.13
C GLU A 16 -13.82 -1.76 4.13
N GLY A 17 -13.65 -2.72 5.04
CA GLY A 17 -12.43 -3.51 5.20
C GLY A 17 -11.67 -3.19 6.49
N GLU A 18 -11.72 -4.11 7.45
CA GLU A 18 -10.98 -3.97 8.72
C GLU A 18 -9.46 -4.04 8.46
N PHE A 19 -9.06 -4.89 7.52
CA PHE A 19 -7.65 -5.05 7.19
C PHE A 19 -7.11 -3.83 6.42
N THR A 20 -7.89 -3.24 5.50
CA THR A 20 -7.58 -1.97 4.84
C THR A 20 -7.36 -0.86 5.86
N GLN A 21 -8.26 -0.73 6.84
CA GLN A 21 -8.11 0.27 7.90
C GLN A 21 -6.82 0.06 8.70
N THR A 22 -6.53 -1.19 9.09
CA THR A 22 -5.30 -1.57 9.80
C THR A 22 -4.04 -1.21 9.00
N LEU A 23 -4.05 -1.49 7.69
CA LEU A 23 -2.96 -1.10 6.78
C LEU A 23 -2.79 0.41 6.72
N LEU A 24 -3.86 1.18 6.52
CA LEU A 24 -3.81 2.63 6.45
C LEU A 24 -3.25 3.26 7.73
N ASP A 25 -3.71 2.78 8.89
CA ASP A 25 -3.26 3.29 10.17
C ASP A 25 -1.77 3.02 10.40
N HIS A 26 -1.28 1.84 10.04
CA HIS A 26 0.14 1.55 10.12
C HIS A 26 0.96 2.38 9.11
N LEU A 27 0.53 2.44 7.84
CA LEU A 27 1.22 3.20 6.79
C LEU A 27 1.37 4.68 7.15
N ARG A 28 0.38 5.28 7.81
CA ARG A 28 0.44 6.67 8.32
C ARG A 28 1.56 6.89 9.33
N THR A 29 1.97 5.86 10.07
CA THR A 29 3.06 5.96 11.05
C THR A 29 4.44 5.93 10.40
N LEU A 30 4.54 5.49 9.14
CA LEU A 30 5.80 5.46 8.41
C LEU A 30 6.13 6.87 7.93
N GLY A 31 7.03 7.56 8.63
CA GLY A 31 7.46 8.92 8.28
C GLY A 31 8.14 9.06 6.91
N THR A 32 8.41 7.95 6.23
CA THR A 32 8.89 7.88 4.84
C THR A 32 7.77 7.97 3.80
N ILE A 33 6.51 7.86 4.21
CA ILE A 33 5.33 8.03 3.36
C ILE A 33 4.80 9.46 3.53
N THR A 34 4.57 10.15 2.42
CA THR A 34 4.08 11.54 2.41
C THR A 34 2.61 11.65 2.06
N PHE A 35 2.09 10.70 1.27
CA PHE A 35 0.70 10.69 0.82
C PHE A 35 0.20 9.25 0.68
N LEU A 36 -1.06 9.06 1.05
CA LEU A 36 -1.82 7.81 0.87
C LEU A 36 -3.12 8.14 0.13
N ARG A 37 -3.49 7.28 -0.82
CA ARG A 37 -4.83 7.29 -1.44
C ARG A 37 -5.43 5.91 -1.35
N VAL A 38 -6.67 5.80 -0.92
CA VAL A 38 -7.41 4.54 -0.85
C VAL A 38 -8.67 4.65 -1.70
N GLU A 39 -8.97 3.57 -2.43
CA GLU A 39 -10.19 3.47 -3.23
C GLU A 39 -10.75 2.05 -3.25
N ASP A 40 -12.07 1.95 -3.39
CA ASP A 40 -12.73 0.66 -3.67
C ASP A 40 -12.35 0.22 -5.09
N ALA A 41 -11.90 -1.03 -5.23
CA ALA A 41 -11.64 -1.60 -6.53
C ALA A 41 -12.96 -2.02 -7.20
N PRO A 42 -13.05 -2.00 -8.55
CA PRO A 42 -14.25 -2.41 -9.29
C PRO A 42 -14.71 -3.85 -9.04
N ALA A 43 -13.85 -4.68 -8.46
CA ALA A 43 -14.11 -6.09 -8.21
C ALA A 43 -14.90 -6.36 -6.92
N SER A 44 -15.18 -5.35 -6.08
CA SER A 44 -15.98 -5.52 -4.85
C SER A 44 -17.38 -6.04 -5.17
N ARG A 45 -17.79 -7.13 -4.51
CA ARG A 45 -19.06 -7.83 -4.74
C ARG A 45 -19.63 -8.36 -3.43
N SER A 46 -20.91 -8.08 -3.20
CA SER A 46 -21.67 -8.61 -2.07
C SER A 46 -22.74 -9.56 -2.58
N GLU A 47 -22.66 -10.83 -2.18
CA GLU A 47 -23.60 -11.89 -2.52
C GLU A 47 -24.22 -12.47 -1.23
N ALA A 48 -25.30 -13.24 -1.35
CA ALA A 48 -26.06 -13.74 -0.19
C ALA A 48 -25.24 -14.61 0.78
N ASP A 49 -24.18 -15.26 0.29
CA ASP A 49 -23.33 -16.19 1.06
C ASP A 49 -21.87 -15.71 1.24
N TYR A 50 -21.42 -14.67 0.51
CA TYR A 50 -20.09 -14.09 0.69
C TYR A 50 -20.07 -12.58 0.41
N ASN A 51 -19.22 -11.87 1.13
CA ASN A 51 -18.84 -10.49 0.83
C ASN A 51 -17.38 -10.48 0.40
N PHE A 52 -17.11 -9.93 -0.78
CA PHE A 52 -15.75 -9.69 -1.27
C PHE A 52 -15.52 -8.20 -1.34
N ILE A 53 -14.65 -7.74 -0.45
CA ILE A 53 -14.16 -6.37 -0.42
C ILE A 53 -12.84 -6.37 -1.17
N SER A 54 -12.70 -5.51 -2.17
CA SER A 54 -11.45 -5.29 -2.87
C SER A 54 -11.08 -3.82 -2.78
N ASN A 55 -9.93 -3.52 -2.20
CA ASN A 55 -9.44 -2.16 -2.02
C ASN A 55 -8.05 -1.99 -2.64
N GLU A 56 -7.77 -0.78 -3.11
CA GLU A 56 -6.46 -0.38 -3.61
C GLU A 56 -5.92 0.79 -2.79
N ILE A 57 -4.66 0.66 -2.35
CA ILE A 57 -3.95 1.70 -1.61
C ILE A 57 -2.76 2.16 -2.47
N TYR A 58 -2.64 3.46 -2.66
CA TYR A 58 -1.54 4.09 -3.39
C TYR A 58 -0.68 4.87 -2.40
N VAL A 59 0.62 4.59 -2.38
CA VAL A 59 1.57 5.21 -1.46
C VAL A 59 2.57 6.09 -2.21
N SER A 60 2.81 7.30 -1.70
CA SER A 60 3.89 8.17 -2.17
C SER A 60 5.01 8.22 -1.13
N PHE A 61 6.24 7.92 -1.54
CA PHE A 61 7.41 8.02 -0.68
C PHE A 61 8.01 9.44 -0.68
N ALA A 62 8.56 9.86 0.46
CA ALA A 62 9.35 11.08 0.56
C ALA A 62 10.57 11.01 -0.37
N VAL A 63 11.00 12.16 -0.91
CA VAL A 63 12.23 12.25 -1.71
C VAL A 63 13.31 12.93 -0.87
N THR A 64 14.43 12.25 -0.69
CA THR A 64 15.62 12.78 -0.01
C THR A 64 16.65 13.21 -1.03
N SER A 65 17.32 14.33 -0.77
CA SER A 65 18.48 14.77 -1.56
C SER A 65 19.77 14.34 -0.88
N ARG A 66 20.64 13.65 -1.61
CA ARG A 66 21.97 13.27 -1.17
C ARG A 66 23.00 13.94 -2.07
N VAL A 67 23.95 14.67 -1.48
CA VAL A 67 25.08 15.20 -2.23
C VAL A 67 26.14 14.11 -2.35
N GLU A 68 26.28 13.56 -3.54
CA GLU A 68 27.36 12.65 -3.87
C GLU A 68 28.60 13.45 -4.28
N ARG A 69 29.72 13.19 -3.62
CA ARG A 69 31.02 13.71 -4.03
C ARG A 69 31.69 12.67 -4.92
N GLY A 70 31.90 13.02 -6.17
CA GLY A 70 32.66 12.26 -7.14
C GLY A 70 33.96 12.95 -7.53
N LYS A 71 34.72 12.31 -8.41
CA LYS A 71 35.84 12.95 -9.11
C LYS A 71 35.60 12.88 -10.62
N ARG A 72 35.64 14.03 -11.29
CA ARG A 72 35.70 14.11 -12.75
C ARG A 72 37.15 13.94 -13.17
N PHE A 73 37.43 13.02 -14.09
CA PHE A 73 38.80 12.65 -14.52
C PHE A 73 39.75 12.22 -13.38
N GLY A 74 39.24 11.66 -12.27
CA GLY A 74 40.05 11.20 -11.14
C GLY A 74 40.72 12.31 -10.31
N LEU A 75 40.63 13.57 -10.73
CA LEU A 75 41.39 14.71 -10.17
C LEU A 75 40.51 15.89 -9.76
N LEU A 76 39.44 16.23 -10.50
CA LEU A 76 38.57 17.35 -10.15
C LEU A 76 37.43 16.89 -9.23
N PRO A 77 37.37 17.35 -7.96
CA PRO A 77 36.24 17.06 -7.10
C PRO A 77 34.96 17.66 -7.70
N THR A 78 33.94 16.83 -7.86
CA THR A 78 32.63 17.25 -8.32
C THR A 78 31.59 16.82 -7.30
N SER A 79 30.61 17.66 -7.04
CA SER A 79 29.44 17.31 -6.23
C SER A 79 28.23 17.23 -7.13
N ARG A 80 27.48 16.13 -7.05
CA ARG A 80 26.18 15.96 -7.70
C ARG A 80 25.12 15.75 -6.63
N THR A 81 24.08 16.57 -6.61
CA THR A 81 22.89 16.30 -5.81
C THR A 81 22.07 15.22 -6.51
N VAL A 82 21.81 14.12 -5.82
CA VAL A 82 20.96 13.02 -6.28
C VAL A 82 19.69 13.03 -5.45
N HIS A 83 18.54 13.01 -6.12
CA HIS A 83 17.23 12.89 -5.48
C HIS A 83 16.81 11.42 -5.52
N GLU A 84 16.71 10.80 -4.35
CA GLU A 84 16.30 9.39 -4.21
C GLU A 84 15.09 9.29 -3.30
N LYS A 85 14.21 8.33 -3.58
CA LYS A 85 13.10 8.03 -2.69
C LYS A 85 13.65 7.53 -1.35
N ALA A 86 13.07 7.99 -0.25
CA ALA A 86 13.45 7.59 1.09
C ALA A 86 13.09 6.11 1.39
N MET A 87 12.24 5.50 0.56
CA MET A 87 11.77 4.13 0.68
C MET A 87 11.51 3.51 -0.70
N THR A 88 11.33 2.19 -0.74
CA THR A 88 11.00 1.39 -1.92
C THR A 88 9.89 0.40 -1.58
N MET A 89 9.23 -0.18 -2.58
CA MET A 89 8.21 -1.22 -2.36
C MET A 89 8.77 -2.44 -1.61
N ALA A 90 9.99 -2.89 -1.92
CA ALA A 90 10.64 -3.98 -1.20
C ALA A 90 10.91 -3.65 0.29
N ARG A 91 11.35 -2.43 0.60
CA ARG A 91 11.51 -2.01 2.01
C ARG A 91 10.18 -1.84 2.72
N LEU A 92 9.14 -1.45 1.98
CA LEU A 92 7.78 -1.39 2.53
C LEU A 92 7.28 -2.79 2.87
N GLU A 93 7.49 -3.78 1.99
CA GLU A 93 7.19 -5.18 2.27
C GLU A 93 7.90 -5.68 3.52
N GLU A 94 9.20 -5.43 3.67
CA GLU A 94 9.96 -5.79 4.88
C GLU A 94 9.35 -5.17 6.14
N ALA A 95 8.99 -3.88 6.11
CA ALA A 95 8.40 -3.16 7.24
C ALA A 95 7.01 -3.69 7.62
N LEU A 96 6.16 -3.95 6.61
CA LEU A 96 4.82 -4.51 6.82
C LEU A 96 4.88 -5.95 7.32
N SER A 97 5.80 -6.76 6.78
CA SER A 97 6.01 -8.15 7.17
C SER A 97 6.47 -8.30 8.63
N ALA A 98 7.24 -7.33 9.13
CA ALA A 98 7.67 -7.29 10.52
C ALA A 98 6.57 -6.90 11.51
N THR A 99 5.41 -6.41 11.01
CA THR A 99 4.29 -5.99 11.84
C THR A 99 3.32 -7.14 12.04
N GLU A 100 3.14 -7.59 13.29
CA GLU A 100 2.31 -8.75 13.64
C GLU A 100 0.86 -8.64 13.12
N ALA A 101 0.28 -7.43 13.18
CA ALA A 101 -1.09 -7.19 12.71
C ALA A 101 -1.27 -7.27 11.18
N ILE A 102 -0.17 -7.21 10.41
CA ILE A 102 -0.20 -7.15 8.94
C ILE A 102 0.39 -8.43 8.34
N GLY A 103 1.63 -8.74 8.72
CA GLY A 103 2.36 -9.91 8.25
C GLY A 103 2.79 -9.83 6.79
N VAL A 104 3.20 -10.97 6.25
CA VAL A 104 3.73 -11.11 4.88
C VAL A 104 2.60 -10.97 3.86
N PRO A 105 2.81 -10.28 2.73
CA PRO A 105 1.86 -10.26 1.62
C PRO A 105 1.71 -11.64 0.98
N ASP A 106 0.52 -11.92 0.45
CA ASP A 106 0.23 -13.14 -0.30
C ASP A 106 0.87 -13.12 -1.70
N TYR A 107 1.18 -11.93 -2.22
CA TYR A 107 1.97 -11.72 -3.43
C TYR A 107 2.72 -10.38 -3.36
N SER A 108 3.97 -10.37 -3.84
CA SER A 108 4.78 -9.16 -3.97
C SER A 108 5.55 -9.14 -5.29
N ASP A 109 5.66 -7.95 -5.89
CA ASP A 109 6.58 -7.66 -6.97
C ASP A 109 7.18 -6.24 -6.79
N ALA A 110 7.94 -5.77 -7.79
CA ALA A 110 8.59 -4.46 -7.72
C ALA A 110 7.63 -3.26 -7.63
N GLY A 111 6.37 -3.42 -8.05
CA GLY A 111 5.37 -2.35 -8.14
C GLY A 111 4.13 -2.54 -7.26
N MET A 112 3.91 -3.74 -6.71
CA MET A 112 2.69 -4.08 -6.02
C MET A 112 2.92 -5.08 -4.87
N LEU A 113 2.22 -4.84 -3.75
CA LEU A 113 1.98 -5.84 -2.71
C LEU A 113 0.50 -6.21 -2.70
N GLN A 114 0.17 -7.47 -2.45
CA GLN A 114 -1.20 -7.93 -2.37
C GLN A 114 -1.42 -8.79 -1.13
N TYR A 115 -2.52 -8.54 -0.44
CA TYR A 115 -2.99 -9.30 0.71
C TYR A 115 -4.38 -9.84 0.44
N LEU A 116 -4.60 -11.09 0.82
CA LEU A 116 -5.88 -11.77 0.74
C LEU A 116 -6.22 -12.34 2.12
N ARG A 117 -7.18 -11.73 2.80
CA ARG A 117 -7.69 -12.19 4.08
C ARG A 117 -9.06 -12.82 3.89
N ALA A 118 -9.31 -13.94 4.55
CA ALA A 118 -10.60 -14.60 4.56
C ALA A 118 -11.03 -14.87 6.00
N GLN A 119 -12.24 -14.43 6.34
CA GLN A 119 -12.84 -14.63 7.64
C GLN A 119 -14.25 -15.20 7.48
N ARG A 120 -14.69 -16.02 8.43
CA ARG A 120 -16.09 -16.44 8.52
C ARG A 120 -16.78 -15.61 9.58
N ILE A 121 -17.77 -14.83 9.20
CA ILE A 121 -18.55 -13.99 10.11
C ILE A 121 -19.88 -14.68 10.40
N VAL A 122 -20.18 -14.86 11.69
CA VAL A 122 -21.45 -15.42 12.16
C VAL A 122 -22.16 -14.32 12.96
N PRO A 123 -23.17 -13.66 12.39
CA PRO A 123 -23.95 -12.67 13.14
C PRO A 123 -24.62 -13.29 14.36
N PRO A 124 -24.78 -12.54 15.47
CA PRO A 124 -25.62 -13.00 16.57
C PRO A 124 -27.01 -13.29 16.01
N TYR A 125 -27.60 -14.43 16.38
CA TYR A 125 -28.91 -14.94 15.91
C TYR A 125 -28.97 -15.61 14.53
N GLN A 126 -27.85 -15.76 13.81
CA GLN A 126 -27.81 -16.49 12.54
C GLN A 126 -26.94 -17.75 12.66
N THR A 127 -27.46 -18.92 12.26
CA THR A 127 -26.69 -20.19 12.32
C THR A 127 -25.73 -20.34 11.15
N ARG A 128 -26.08 -19.77 9.99
CA ARG A 128 -25.28 -19.79 8.77
C ARG A 128 -24.52 -18.47 8.62
N GLY A 129 -23.26 -18.44 9.06
CA GLY A 129 -22.36 -17.32 8.81
C GLY A 129 -22.03 -17.16 7.33
N TYR A 130 -21.59 -15.97 6.92
CA TYR A 130 -21.10 -15.69 5.58
C TYR A 130 -19.58 -15.65 5.55
N LYS A 131 -19.00 -15.84 4.36
CA LYS A 131 -17.56 -15.69 4.16
C LYS A 131 -17.25 -14.24 3.80
N LEU A 132 -16.44 -13.56 4.59
CA LEU A 132 -15.83 -12.30 4.22
C LEU A 132 -14.47 -12.59 3.59
N VAL A 133 -14.22 -12.04 2.42
CA VAL A 133 -12.92 -12.07 1.77
C VAL A 133 -12.52 -10.63 1.50
N GLU A 134 -11.36 -10.24 1.97
CA GLU A 134 -10.81 -8.91 1.80
C GLU A 134 -9.50 -9.01 1.01
N LEU A 135 -9.51 -8.40 -0.18
CA LEU A 135 -8.36 -8.27 -1.05
C LEU A 135 -7.87 -6.83 -0.99
N VAL A 136 -6.61 -6.63 -0.60
CA VAL A 136 -6.00 -5.30 -0.60
C VAL A 136 -4.75 -5.32 -1.46
N ARG A 137 -4.66 -4.39 -2.41
CA ARG A 137 -3.45 -4.18 -3.21
C ARG A 137 -2.83 -2.85 -2.86
N ILE A 138 -1.51 -2.83 -2.71
CA ILE A 138 -0.74 -1.62 -2.42
C ILE A 138 0.17 -1.34 -3.60
N TYR A 139 0.05 -0.15 -4.18
CA TYR A 139 0.84 0.34 -5.29
C TYR A 139 1.67 1.55 -4.88
N GLU A 140 2.78 1.77 -5.56
CA GLU A 140 3.41 3.09 -5.54
C GLU A 140 2.58 4.08 -6.40
N ALA A 141 2.26 5.25 -5.84
CA ALA A 141 1.53 6.29 -6.55
C ALA A 141 2.32 6.77 -7.79
N GLY A 142 1.66 6.79 -8.95
CA GLY A 142 2.29 7.16 -10.22
C GLY A 142 3.05 6.01 -10.91
N ALA A 143 3.17 4.83 -10.29
CA ALA A 143 3.39 3.61 -11.07
C ALA A 143 2.08 3.35 -11.84
N ALA A 144 2.17 3.25 -13.17
CA ALA A 144 0.98 2.97 -13.98
C ALA A 144 0.31 1.71 -13.43
N SER A 145 -0.94 1.84 -12.96
CA SER A 145 -1.76 0.70 -12.57
C SER A 145 -1.77 -0.25 -13.76
N ARG A 146 -1.18 -1.45 -13.62
CA ARG A 146 -1.23 -2.47 -14.67
C ARG A 146 -2.59 -3.15 -14.61
N ALA A 147 -3.63 -2.38 -14.86
CA ALA A 147 -4.97 -2.85 -15.13
C ALA A 147 -5.24 -2.68 -16.62
N LEU A 148 -5.30 -3.82 -17.32
CA LEU A 148 -5.72 -4.02 -18.71
C LEU A 148 -4.71 -3.65 -19.81
N GLU A 149 -3.63 -4.43 -19.90
CA GLU A 149 -3.20 -4.88 -21.23
C GLU A 149 -4.21 -5.91 -21.73
N THR A 150 -5.25 -5.46 -22.44
CA THR A 150 -6.05 -6.34 -23.28
C THR A 150 -5.18 -6.77 -24.47
N PRO A 151 -4.94 -8.06 -24.72
CA PRO A 151 -4.39 -8.49 -26.00
C PRO A 151 -5.53 -8.47 -27.03
N GLY A 152 -5.38 -7.67 -28.08
CA GLY A 152 -6.31 -7.63 -29.22
C GLY A 152 -6.32 -6.30 -29.93
#